data_AF-R2S0C4-F1
#
_entry.id   AF-R2S0C4-F1
#
_cell.length_a   1.000
_cell.length_b   1.000
_cell.length_c   1.000
_cell.angle_alpha   90.00
_cell.angle_beta   90.00
_cell.angle_gamma   90.00
#
_symmetry.space_group_name_H-M   'P 1'
#
loop_
_entity.id
_entity.type
_entity.pdbx_description
1 polymer ?
#
loop_
_entity_poly.entity_id
_entity_poly.type
_entity_poly.pdbx_seq_one_letter_code
_entity_poly.pdbx_strand_id
1 'polypeptide(L)'
;MAYTHLTPDELVLIESYFHIHQPASKVAGLLKRSRQTIYNVYHALEQGKNALDYYKQYKQNKSRCGRRPIVLPDDQTRYIQKMVNQG
;
A
#
# COMPACT_ATOMS: atom_id res chain seq x y z
N MET A 1 8.08 -15.90 -4.16
CA MET A 1 7.30 -15.02 -5.06
C MET A 1 7.42 -13.59 -4.55
N ALA A 2 7.89 -12.65 -5.38
CA ALA A 2 7.89 -11.25 -5.00
C ALA A 2 6.45 -10.71 -5.13
N TYR A 3 5.95 -10.03 -4.10
CA TYR A 3 4.64 -9.41 -4.12
C TYR A 3 4.63 -8.24 -5.11
N THR A 4 3.94 -8.40 -6.24
CA THR A 4 3.75 -7.33 -7.23
C THR A 4 2.51 -6.53 -6.88
N HIS A 5 2.69 -5.24 -6.58
CA HIS A 5 1.58 -4.33 -6.31
C HIS A 5 0.75 -4.09 -7.59
N LEU A 6 -0.53 -3.75 -7.40
CA LEU A 6 -1.38 -3.27 -8.49
C LEU A 6 -0.93 -1.87 -8.90
N THR A 7 -0.83 -1.62 -10.20
CA THR A 7 -0.60 -0.27 -10.73
C THR A 7 -1.90 0.54 -10.70
N PRO A 8 -1.82 1.88 -10.77
CA PRO A 8 -3.02 2.71 -10.93
C PRO A 8 -3.87 2.33 -12.15
N ASP A 9 -3.22 2.01 -13.28
CA ASP A 9 -3.92 1.59 -14.50
C ASP A 9 -4.69 0.28 -14.30
N GLU A 10 -4.08 -0.69 -13.61
CA GLU A 10 -4.77 -1.93 -13.26
C GLU A 10 -5.95 -1.66 -12.33
N LEU A 11 -5.85 -0.74 -11.38
CA LEU A 11 -6.95 -0.40 -10.48
C LEU A 11 -8.14 0.21 -11.23
N VAL A 12 -7.89 1.15 -12.15
CA VAL A 12 -8.92 1.76 -13.00
C VAL A 12 -9.56 0.70 -13.90
N LEU A 13 -8.75 -0.20 -14.46
CA LEU A 13 -9.25 -1.30 -15.29
C LEU A 13 -10.12 -2.27 -14.48
N ILE A 14 -9.70 -2.63 -13.26
CA ILE A 14 -10.49 -3.47 -12.34
C ILE A 14 -11.82 -2.80 -12.00
N GLU A 15 -11.82 -1.49 -11.73
CA GLU A 15 -13.03 -0.72 -11.45
C GLU A 15 -13.99 -0.69 -12.65
N SER A 16 -13.48 -0.47 -13.87
CA SER A 16 -14.31 -0.56 -15.08
C SER A 16 -14.93 -1.96 -15.27
N TYR A 17 -14.16 -3.03 -15.01
CA TYR A 17 -14.67 -4.40 -15.07
C TYR A 17 -15.74 -4.68 -14.02
N PHE A 18 -15.60 -4.10 -12.82
CA PHE A 18 -16.59 -4.18 -11.77
C PHE A 18 -17.91 -3.51 -12.19
N HIS A 19 -17.85 -2.32 -12.81
CA HIS A 19 -19.04 -1.61 -13.28
C HIS A 19 -19.80 -2.32 -14.41
N ILE A 20 -19.11 -3.10 -15.24
CA ILE A 20 -19.76 -3.97 -16.25
C ILE A 20 -20.13 -5.36 -15.70
N HIS A 21 -20.12 -5.53 -14.37
CA HIS A 21 -20.46 -6.76 -13.65
C HIS A 21 -19.66 -8.01 -14.07
N GLN A 22 -18.41 -7.82 -14.49
CA GLN A 22 -17.52 -8.95 -14.78
C GLN A 22 -17.11 -9.65 -13.48
N PRO A 23 -17.10 -10.99 -13.41
CA PRO A 23 -16.68 -11.71 -12.22
C PRO A 23 -15.18 -11.52 -11.93
N ALA A 24 -14.83 -11.29 -10.66
CA ALA A 24 -13.45 -11.12 -10.19
C ALA A 24 -12.50 -12.25 -10.60
N SER A 25 -13.01 -13.49 -10.66
CA SER A 25 -12.26 -14.67 -11.10
C SER A 25 -11.78 -14.57 -12.55
N LYS A 26 -12.61 -14.01 -13.44
CA LYS A 26 -12.28 -13.78 -14.85
C LYS A 26 -11.31 -12.61 -15.00
N VAL A 27 -11.53 -11.53 -14.26
CA VAL A 27 -10.62 -10.37 -14.22
C VAL A 27 -9.22 -10.75 -13.73
N ALA A 28 -9.13 -11.61 -12.71
CA ALA A 28 -7.85 -12.14 -12.24
C ALA A 28 -7.08 -12.91 -13.32
N GLY A 29 -7.79 -13.71 -14.12
CA GLY A 29 -7.22 -14.40 -15.28
C GLY A 29 -6.73 -13.44 -16.36
N LEU A 30 -7.53 -12.43 -16.71
CA LEU A 30 -7.19 -11.42 -17.72
C LEU A 30 -5.96 -10.58 -17.32
N LEU A 31 -5.90 -10.15 -16.06
CA LEU A 31 -4.80 -9.34 -15.54
C LEU A 31 -3.59 -10.16 -15.09
N LYS A 32 -3.67 -11.50 -15.17
CA LYS A 32 -2.64 -12.43 -14.65
C LYS A 32 -2.27 -12.13 -13.19
N ARG A 33 -3.25 -11.75 -12.38
CA ARG A 33 -3.10 -11.45 -10.94
C ARG A 33 -3.72 -12.53 -10.09
N SER A 34 -3.32 -12.59 -8.82
CA SER A 34 -3.93 -13.52 -7.88
C SER A 34 -5.42 -13.18 -7.69
N ARG A 35 -6.27 -14.20 -7.56
CA ARG A 35 -7.70 -14.01 -7.33
C ARG A 35 -7.95 -13.16 -6.08
N GLN A 36 -7.20 -13.43 -5.01
CA GLN A 36 -7.32 -12.69 -3.75
C GLN A 36 -7.04 -11.19 -3.94
N THR A 37 -6.04 -10.84 -4.74
CA THR A 37 -5.71 -9.43 -5.02
C THR A 37 -6.88 -8.71 -5.68
N ILE A 38 -7.56 -9.35 -6.65
CA ILE A 38 -8.72 -8.76 -7.32
C ILE A 38 -9.93 -8.69 -6.39
N TYR A 39 -10.19 -9.76 -5.61
CA TYR A 39 -11.29 -9.78 -4.64
C TYR A 39 -11.17 -8.67 -3.60
N ASN A 40 -9.95 -8.36 -3.13
CA ASN A 40 -9.74 -7.26 -2.18
C ASN A 40 -10.17 -5.90 -2.77
N VAL A 41 -9.93 -5.68 -4.06
CA VAL A 41 -10.36 -4.45 -4.75
C VAL A 41 -11.87 -4.47 -4.94
N TYR A 42 -12.44 -5.56 -5.45
CA TYR A 42 -13.90 -5.71 -5.63
C TYR A 42 -14.65 -5.46 -4.33
N HIS A 43 -14.18 -6.04 -3.22
CA HIS A 43 -14.80 -5.84 -1.92
C HIS A 43 -14.74 -4.37 -1.45
N ALA A 44 -13.68 -3.64 -1.80
CA ALA A 44 -13.64 -2.20 -1.54
C ALA A 44 -14.66 -1.43 -2.39
N LEU A 45 -14.83 -1.80 -3.66
CA LEU A 45 -15.82 -1.20 -4.57
C LEU A 45 -17.26 -1.49 -4.11
N GLU A 46 -17.54 -2.70 -3.63
CA GLU A 46 -18.82 -3.08 -3.00
C GLU A 46 -19.14 -2.23 -1.77
N GLN A 47 -18.12 -1.80 -1.02
CA GLN A 47 -18.24 -0.87 0.10
C GLN A 47 -18.42 0.59 -0.33
N GLY A 48 -18.54 0.87 -1.63
CA GLY A 48 -18.73 2.21 -2.18
C GLY A 48 -17.44 3.03 -2.33
N LYS A 49 -16.26 2.41 -2.21
CA LYS A 49 -14.98 3.08 -2.52
C LYS A 49 -14.75 3.08 -4.02
N ASN A 50 -13.93 4.00 -4.52
CA ASN A 50 -13.44 3.98 -5.90
C ASN A 50 -11.95 3.53 -5.97
N ALA A 51 -11.43 3.36 -7.18
CA ALA A 51 -10.03 2.98 -7.41
C ALA A 51 -9.03 3.95 -6.77
N LEU A 52 -9.32 5.25 -6.80
CA LEU A 52 -8.46 6.28 -6.23
C LEU A 52 -8.41 6.18 -4.69
N ASP A 53 -9.54 5.90 -4.05
CA ASP A 53 -9.63 5.71 -2.60
C ASP A 53 -8.84 4.47 -2.17
N TYR A 54 -8.95 3.37 -2.92
CA TYR A 54 -8.16 2.17 -2.68
C TYR A 54 -6.65 2.46 -2.79
N TYR A 55 -6.23 3.22 -3.82
CA TYR A 55 -4.85 3.63 -4.00
C TYR A 55 -4.34 4.54 -2.86
N LYS A 56 -5.13 5.53 -2.45
CA LYS A 56 -4.80 6.42 -1.32
C LYS A 56 -4.64 5.63 -0.02
N GLN A 57 -5.56 4.70 0.26
CA GLN A 57 -5.48 3.82 1.42
C GLN A 57 -4.20 2.98 1.39
N TYR A 58 -3.85 2.42 0.23
CA TYR A 58 -2.60 1.69 0.07
C TYR A 58 -1.38 2.56 0.39
N LYS A 59 -1.31 3.80 -0.11
CA LYS A 59 -0.22 4.74 0.18
C LYS A 59 -0.14 5.09 1.67
N GLN A 60 -1.27 5.31 2.32
CA GLN A 60 -1.33 5.56 3.76
C GLN A 60 -0.89 4.34 4.58
N ASN A 61 -1.25 3.13 4.15
CA ASN A 61 -0.78 1.91 4.81
C ASN A 61 0.73 1.75 4.61
N LYS A 62 1.25 2.06 3.41
CA LYS A 62 2.67 1.96 3.10
C LYS A 62 3.51 2.96 3.90
N SER A 63 3.00 4.15 4.22
CA SER A 63 3.70 5.11 5.07
C SER A 63 3.82 4.66 6.54
N ARG A 64 2.97 3.72 6.97
CA ARG A 64 3.05 3.08 8.30
C ARG A 64 3.99 1.89 8.32
N CYS A 65 4.42 1.40 7.16
CA CYS A 65 5.37 0.31 7.03
C CYS A 65 6.81 0.82 7.13
N GLY A 66 7.71 -0.08 7.53
CA GLY A 66 9.14 0.22 7.64
C GLY A 66 9.58 0.52 9.07
N ARG A 67 10.90 0.53 9.26
CA ARG A 67 11.50 0.81 10.55
C ARG A 67 11.40 2.31 10.83
N ARG A 68 10.84 2.68 11.98
CA ARG A 68 10.88 4.07 12.44
C ARG A 68 12.32 4.44 12.79
N PRO A 69 12.75 5.70 12.58
CA PRO A 69 14.06 6.15 13.02
C PRO A 69 14.25 5.87 14.51
N ILE A 70 15.39 5.27 14.85
CA ILE A 70 15.80 5.19 16.25
C ILE A 70 16.38 6.55 16.60
N VAL A 71 15.64 7.32 17.38
CA VAL A 71 16.10 8.60 17.90
C VAL A 71 16.73 8.32 19.27
N LEU A 72 17.96 8.78 19.46
CA LEU A 72 18.64 8.70 20.74
C LEU A 72 17.90 9.60 21.75
N PRO A 73 17.71 9.15 22.99
CA PRO A 73 17.24 9.99 24.08
C PRO A 73 18.09 11.26 24.26
N ASP A 74 17.48 12.32 24.81
CA ASP A 74 18.13 13.63 24.95
C ASP A 74 19.39 13.58 25.83
N ASP A 75 19.41 12.74 26.86
CA ASP A 75 20.56 12.51 27.74
C ASP A 75 21.75 11.92 26.97
N GLN A 76 21.49 10.91 26.13
CA GLN A 76 22.50 10.28 25.28
C GLN A 76 23.04 11.27 24.24
N THR A 77 22.14 12.06 23.64
CA THR A 77 22.51 13.06 22.64
C THR A 77 23.39 14.15 23.26
N ARG A 78 23.05 14.64 24.47
CA ARG A 78 23.88 15.60 25.23
C ARG A 78 25.22 15.03 25.62
N TYR A 79 25.27 13.78 26.07
CA TYR A 79 26.51 13.10 26.43
C TYR A 79 27.45 13.02 25.22
N ILE A 80 26.95 12.57 24.07
CA ILE A 80 27.73 12.48 22.82
C ILE A 80 28.26 13.86 22.42
N GLN A 81 27.41 14.90 22.42
CA GLN A 81 27.83 16.27 22.08
C GLN A 81 28.94 16.78 23.01
N LYS A 82 28.82 16.53 24.32
CA LYS A 82 29.85 16.90 25.30
C LYS A 82 31.18 16.22 25.00
N MET A 83 31.16 14.93 24.70
CA MET A 83 32.38 14.16 24.42
C MET A 83 33.04 14.56 23.08
N VAL A 84 32.24 14.87 22.05
CA VAL A 84 32.76 15.35 20.75
C VAL A 84 33.46 16.69 20.89
N ASN A 85 32.93 17.62 21.68
CA ASN A 85 33.52 18.94 21.89
C ASN A 85 34.79 18.94 22.75
N GLN A 86 35.16 17.80 23.37
CA GLN A 86 36.36 17.66 24.18
C GLN A 86 37.57 17.14 23.38
N GLY A 87 37.39 16.81 22.10
CA GLY A 87 38.44 16.35 21.18
C GLY A 87 38.90 17.42 20.21
#